data_AF-A0A644XBS2-F1
#
_entry.id   AF-A0A644XBS2-F1
#
_cell.length_a   1.000
_cell.length_b   1.000
_cell.length_c   1.000
_cell.angle_alpha   90.00
_cell.angle_beta   90.00
_cell.angle_gamma   90.00
#
_symmetry.space_group_name_H-M   'P 1'
#
loop_
_entity.id
_entity.type
_entity.pdbx_description
1 polymer ?
#
loop_
_entity_poly.entity_id
_entity_poly.type
_entity_poly.pdbx_seq_one_letter_code
_entity_poly.pdbx_strand_id
1 'polypeptide(L)'
;MTNNLLAKFIEEHDYDVRKTGNGRWIDQKCALDAVCFVSDCIVDYLRNGGKQPFQSTTIWRSEYATTNVQHLFSKPDPLIRSTLDEYNKFFRQPMKMLAAAGILREDAVVKNAIQFSVVNIDVLEFIALRERNSFEFLCLYIEKTLKDSGLWDSFASFYDEQSKDTLQYAKRKFSDFCIKYTPMQTAVEANRIFIKVLNPLACKFHTKGVAKGKLSPSMITYDKIMYNQANWRDVAAGKDKNVARGDFMPVPKNDQMYQYRITRAMKYLRQFNDKYNEGKSEIVDKFSVGERATHMHHIFPKNQFQEIADYIENLIALTSGQHLQAAHPNGNTSAIDLGYQYTCLIAKTESIRKNIMSNHGEPVIYNFDGFMYVLDVGLKTDYFEALASNDFNSVLTGIEFNY
;
A
#
# COMPACT_ATOMS: atom_id res chain seq x y z
N MET A 1 11.07 -2.36 -7.90
CA MET A 1 11.54 -1.67 -6.68
C MET A 1 11.56 -2.67 -5.52
N THR A 2 12.68 -2.84 -4.81
CA THR A 2 12.76 -3.70 -3.60
C THR A 2 12.83 -2.85 -2.34
N ASN A 3 12.64 -3.45 -1.15
CA ASN A 3 12.80 -2.74 0.13
C ASN A 3 14.21 -2.14 0.28
N ASN A 4 15.25 -2.84 -0.20
CA ASN A 4 16.63 -2.32 -0.17
C ASN A 4 16.82 -1.11 -1.09
N LEU A 5 16.23 -1.14 -2.29
CA LEU A 5 16.25 0.02 -3.20
C LEU A 5 15.45 1.19 -2.61
N LEU A 6 14.35 0.90 -1.90
CA LEU A 6 13.56 1.91 -1.21
C LEU A 6 14.36 2.57 -0.08
N ALA A 7 15.04 1.77 0.74
CA ALA A 7 15.92 2.28 1.78
C ALA A 7 17.02 3.16 1.18
N LYS A 8 17.63 2.74 0.07
CA LYS A 8 18.63 3.55 -0.65
C LYS A 8 18.04 4.88 -1.16
N PHE A 9 16.87 4.85 -1.78
CA PHE A 9 16.16 6.06 -2.22
C PHE A 9 15.94 7.03 -1.05
N ILE A 10 15.46 6.53 0.09
CA ILE A 10 15.24 7.34 1.31
C ILE A 10 16.56 7.93 1.82
N GLU A 11 17.65 7.17 1.79
CA GLU A 11 18.94 7.60 2.33
C GLU A 11 19.68 8.62 1.48
N GLU A 12 19.40 8.66 0.18
CA GLU A 12 19.93 9.66 -0.75
C GLU A 12 19.34 11.07 -0.54
N HIS A 13 18.28 11.20 0.26
CA HIS A 13 17.60 12.46 0.52
C HIS A 13 17.91 13.01 1.92
N ASP A 14 17.94 14.34 2.01
CA ASP A 14 18.02 15.09 3.26
C ASP A 14 16.61 15.54 3.67
N TYR A 15 16.04 14.87 4.68
CA TYR A 15 14.70 15.15 5.17
C TYR A 15 14.70 16.03 6.43
N ASP A 16 15.78 16.79 6.69
CA ASP A 16 15.83 17.71 7.82
C ASP A 16 14.79 18.84 7.67
N VAL A 17 13.69 18.74 8.43
CA VAL A 17 12.59 19.71 8.42
C VAL A 17 13.04 21.08 8.90
N ARG A 18 14.14 21.18 9.67
CA ARG A 18 14.72 22.47 10.09
C ARG A 18 15.28 23.25 8.91
N LYS A 19 15.71 22.57 7.85
CA LYS A 19 16.22 23.19 6.61
C LYS A 19 15.10 23.59 5.68
N THR A 20 14.12 22.70 5.49
CA THR A 20 13.03 22.92 4.52
C THR A 20 11.94 23.83 5.07
N GLY A 21 11.75 23.87 6.38
CA GLY A 21 10.62 24.53 7.03
C GLY A 21 9.26 23.88 6.72
N ASN A 22 9.24 22.70 6.09
CA ASN A 22 8.03 22.13 5.54
C ASN A 22 7.16 21.48 6.62
N GLY A 23 6.16 22.21 7.13
CA GLY A 23 5.16 21.66 8.06
C GLY A 23 4.19 20.62 7.45
N ARG A 24 4.30 20.32 6.16
CA ARG A 24 3.43 19.36 5.45
C ARG A 24 4.23 18.16 4.95
N TRP A 25 5.39 17.89 5.55
CA TRP A 25 6.20 16.70 5.28
C TRP A 25 5.45 15.39 5.58
N ILE A 26 4.49 15.44 6.51
CA ILE A 26 3.46 14.43 6.79
C ILE A 26 2.25 15.12 7.43
N ASP A 27 1.06 14.54 7.28
CA ASP A 27 -0.19 15.14 7.71
C ASP A 27 -1.20 14.10 8.23
N GLN A 28 -2.31 14.55 8.81
CA GLN A 28 -3.30 13.67 9.50
C GLN A 28 -3.89 12.56 8.61
N LYS A 29 -4.07 12.79 7.29
CA LYS A 29 -4.63 11.81 6.35
C LYS A 29 -3.57 10.86 5.78
N CYS A 30 -2.30 11.01 6.14
CA CYS A 30 -1.21 10.14 5.66
C CYS A 30 -1.16 8.83 6.47
N ALA A 31 -2.18 7.99 6.30
CA ALA A 31 -2.16 6.60 6.77
C ALA A 31 -1.80 5.67 5.60
N LEU A 32 -1.34 4.45 5.91
CA LEU A 32 -0.82 3.52 4.89
C LEU A 32 -1.79 3.20 3.75
N ASP A 33 -3.07 2.98 4.06
CA ASP A 33 -4.12 2.64 3.08
C ASP A 33 -4.50 3.86 2.24
N ALA A 34 -4.57 5.04 2.85
CA ALA A 34 -4.80 6.30 2.14
C ALA A 34 -3.63 6.66 1.21
N VAL A 35 -2.38 6.49 1.68
CA VAL A 35 -1.18 6.75 0.88
C VAL A 35 -1.07 5.76 -0.28
N CYS A 36 -1.31 4.47 -0.04
CA CYS A 36 -1.39 3.45 -1.08
C CYS A 36 -2.46 3.80 -2.12
N PHE A 37 -3.69 4.08 -1.67
CA PHE A 37 -4.81 4.41 -2.55
C PHE A 37 -4.57 5.67 -3.40
N VAL A 38 -4.06 6.75 -2.80
CA VAL A 38 -3.77 7.99 -3.55
C VAL A 38 -2.65 7.75 -4.57
N SER A 39 -1.64 6.96 -4.22
CA SER A 39 -0.56 6.59 -5.15
C SER A 39 -1.09 5.77 -6.32
N ASP A 40 -1.97 4.80 -6.05
CA ASP A 40 -2.66 4.00 -7.07
C ASP A 40 -3.52 4.86 -8.00
N CYS A 41 -4.29 5.82 -7.47
CA CYS A 41 -5.04 6.75 -8.31
C CYS A 41 -4.15 7.59 -9.23
N ILE A 42 -2.97 8.00 -8.77
CA ILE A 42 -2.01 8.77 -9.59
C ILE A 42 -1.42 7.88 -10.68
N VAL A 43 -0.97 6.68 -10.32
CA VAL A 43 -0.41 5.70 -11.27
C VAL A 43 -1.44 5.35 -12.34
N ASP A 44 -2.69 5.08 -11.94
CA ASP A 44 -3.79 4.82 -12.86
C ASP A 44 -4.03 5.99 -13.81
N TYR A 45 -4.14 7.21 -13.28
CA TYR A 45 -4.34 8.41 -14.08
C TYR A 45 -3.27 8.56 -15.17
N LEU A 46 -2.00 8.39 -14.82
CA LEU A 46 -0.88 8.52 -15.76
C LEU A 46 -0.87 7.39 -16.79
N ARG A 47 -1.13 6.14 -16.36
CA ARG A 47 -1.17 4.98 -17.26
C ARG A 47 -2.31 5.07 -18.28
N ASN A 48 -3.40 5.75 -17.95
CA ASN A 48 -4.53 5.99 -18.86
C ASN A 48 -4.40 7.30 -19.66
N GLY A 49 -3.18 7.78 -19.93
CA GLY A 49 -2.93 8.96 -20.77
C GLY A 49 -3.09 10.30 -20.06
N GLY A 50 -3.13 10.29 -18.72
CA GLY A 50 -3.10 11.50 -17.90
C GLY A 50 -1.85 12.35 -18.14
N LYS A 51 -1.98 13.67 -17.97
CA LYS A 51 -0.91 14.63 -18.24
C LYS A 51 -0.29 15.15 -16.95
N GLN A 52 0.98 15.50 -17.04
CA GLN A 52 1.72 16.21 -15.99
C GLN A 52 1.98 17.66 -16.42
N PRO A 53 1.95 18.63 -15.51
CA PRO A 53 1.64 18.46 -14.09
C PRO A 53 0.11 18.33 -13.86
N PHE A 54 -0.29 17.64 -12.79
CA PHE A 54 -1.70 17.41 -12.43
C PHE A 54 -2.05 18.04 -11.08
N GLN A 55 -3.34 18.30 -10.86
CA GLN A 55 -3.83 18.79 -9.56
C GLN A 55 -4.49 17.66 -8.79
N SER A 56 -4.57 17.81 -7.46
CA SER A 56 -5.32 16.85 -6.62
C SER A 56 -6.75 16.62 -7.14
N THR A 57 -7.40 17.68 -7.62
CA THR A 57 -8.73 17.65 -8.24
C THR A 57 -8.81 16.84 -9.52
N THR A 58 -7.74 16.81 -10.31
CA THR A 58 -7.66 15.98 -11.52
C THR A 58 -7.66 14.50 -11.13
N ILE A 59 -6.94 14.14 -10.08
CA ILE A 59 -6.82 12.75 -9.62
C ILE A 59 -8.12 12.26 -9.00
N TRP A 60 -8.67 12.98 -8.01
CA TRP A 60 -9.84 12.47 -7.29
C TRP A 60 -11.14 12.50 -8.10
N ARG A 61 -11.21 13.29 -9.17
CA ARG A 61 -12.35 13.30 -10.12
C ARG A 61 -12.26 12.23 -11.20
N SER A 62 -11.16 11.47 -11.28
CA SER A 62 -11.07 10.36 -12.22
C SER A 62 -12.11 9.29 -11.87
N GLU A 63 -12.70 8.64 -12.89
CA GLU A 63 -13.69 7.58 -12.70
C GLU A 63 -13.15 6.48 -11.78
N TYR A 64 -11.88 6.11 -11.95
CA TYR A 64 -11.20 5.15 -11.09
C TYR A 64 -11.19 5.59 -9.62
N ALA A 65 -10.82 6.84 -9.34
CA ALA A 65 -10.80 7.35 -7.98
C ALA A 65 -12.22 7.45 -7.40
N THR A 66 -13.19 7.98 -8.14
CA THR A 66 -14.57 8.19 -7.65
C THR A 66 -15.27 6.87 -7.34
N THR A 67 -15.12 5.87 -8.20
CA THR A 67 -15.73 4.55 -7.96
C THR A 67 -15.11 3.88 -6.74
N ASN A 68 -13.78 3.88 -6.63
CA ASN A 68 -13.12 3.13 -5.56
C ASN A 68 -13.12 3.86 -4.21
N VAL A 69 -13.03 5.19 -4.16
CA VAL A 69 -12.93 5.95 -2.89
C VAL A 69 -14.20 5.84 -2.03
N GLN A 70 -15.37 5.79 -2.66
CA GLN A 70 -16.64 5.61 -1.97
C GLN A 70 -16.70 4.21 -1.33
N HIS A 71 -16.28 3.19 -2.09
CA HIS A 71 -16.23 1.81 -1.62
C HIS A 71 -15.19 1.57 -0.53
N LEU A 72 -14.06 2.27 -0.56
CA LEU A 72 -12.95 1.99 0.35
C LEU A 72 -13.00 2.76 1.65
N PHE A 73 -13.54 3.97 1.64
CA PHE A 73 -13.46 4.88 2.79
C PHE A 73 -14.83 5.35 3.28
N SER A 74 -15.91 4.71 2.80
CA SER A 74 -17.32 5.12 3.01
C SER A 74 -17.51 6.63 2.85
N LYS A 75 -16.75 7.22 1.91
CA LYS A 75 -16.83 8.64 1.67
C LYS A 75 -18.06 8.95 0.83
N PRO A 76 -18.77 10.05 1.13
CA PRO A 76 -19.93 10.46 0.37
C PRO A 76 -19.54 10.78 -1.07
N ASP A 77 -20.50 10.92 -1.98
CA ASP A 77 -20.19 11.21 -3.38
C ASP A 77 -19.29 12.45 -3.53
N PRO A 78 -18.11 12.30 -4.18
CA PRO A 78 -17.16 13.41 -4.39
C PRO A 78 -17.73 14.54 -5.26
N LEU A 79 -18.84 14.31 -5.97
CA LEU A 79 -19.56 15.32 -6.74
C LEU A 79 -20.53 16.17 -5.91
N ILE A 80 -20.76 15.81 -4.63
CA ILE A 80 -21.56 16.63 -3.71
C ILE A 80 -20.72 17.82 -3.23
N ARG A 81 -21.24 19.05 -3.42
CA ARG A 81 -20.50 20.29 -3.15
C ARG A 81 -19.97 20.40 -1.70
N SER A 82 -20.65 19.79 -0.72
CA SER A 82 -20.26 19.80 0.69
C SER A 82 -19.07 18.87 1.03
N THR A 83 -18.69 17.97 0.12
CA THR A 83 -17.66 16.93 0.37
C THR A 83 -16.32 17.28 -0.29
N LEU A 84 -16.33 18.22 -1.24
CA LEU A 84 -15.18 18.67 -2.04
C LEU A 84 -13.94 19.00 -1.21
N ASP A 85 -14.11 19.73 -0.11
CA ASP A 85 -13.00 20.14 0.74
C ASP A 85 -12.40 18.97 1.53
N GLU A 86 -13.20 17.96 1.88
CA GLU A 86 -12.70 16.76 2.53
C GLU A 86 -11.93 15.87 1.54
N TYR A 87 -12.44 15.70 0.33
CA TYR A 87 -11.75 14.99 -0.74
C TYR A 87 -10.43 15.65 -1.12
N ASN A 88 -10.45 16.98 -1.30
CA ASN A 88 -9.24 17.75 -1.53
C ASN A 88 -8.22 17.53 -0.41
N LYS A 89 -8.62 17.51 0.87
CA LYS A 89 -7.69 17.21 1.97
C LYS A 89 -7.20 15.76 1.94
N PHE A 90 -8.08 14.81 1.68
CA PHE A 90 -7.77 13.38 1.65
C PHE A 90 -6.73 13.02 0.58
N PHE A 91 -6.83 13.60 -0.62
CA PHE A 91 -5.84 13.39 -1.68
C PHE A 91 -4.62 14.29 -1.53
N ARG A 92 -4.81 15.58 -1.25
CA ARG A 92 -3.70 16.55 -1.24
C ARG A 92 -2.68 16.25 -0.14
N GLN A 93 -3.10 15.80 1.04
CA GLN A 93 -2.17 15.55 2.15
C GLN A 93 -1.15 14.44 1.83
N PRO A 94 -1.55 13.23 1.38
CA PRO A 94 -0.63 12.23 0.85
C PRO A 94 0.23 12.77 -0.30
N MET A 95 -0.33 13.55 -1.23
CA MET A 95 0.46 14.14 -2.34
C MET A 95 1.54 15.11 -1.84
N LYS A 96 1.26 15.95 -0.82
CA LYS A 96 2.27 16.82 -0.19
C LYS A 96 3.37 16.01 0.50
N MET A 97 3.01 14.93 1.20
CA MET A 97 3.97 14.02 1.82
C MET A 97 4.85 13.34 0.77
N LEU A 98 4.26 12.82 -0.32
CA LEU A 98 5.01 12.22 -1.42
C LEU A 98 5.93 13.24 -2.11
N ALA A 99 5.52 14.51 -2.19
CA ALA A 99 6.39 15.58 -2.69
C ALA A 99 7.55 15.88 -1.74
N ALA A 100 7.28 15.94 -0.44
CA ALA A 100 8.32 16.11 0.59
C ALA A 100 9.32 14.93 0.62
N ALA A 101 8.85 13.72 0.31
CA ALA A 101 9.68 12.52 0.19
C ALA A 101 10.52 12.45 -1.10
N GLY A 102 10.35 13.39 -2.05
CA GLY A 102 11.07 13.38 -3.34
C GLY A 102 10.47 12.44 -4.38
N ILE A 103 9.27 11.88 -4.13
CA ILE A 103 8.57 10.98 -5.06
C ILE A 103 7.76 11.78 -6.07
N LEU A 104 7.11 12.83 -5.59
CA LEU A 104 6.52 13.89 -6.41
C LEU A 104 7.36 15.17 -6.26
N ARG A 105 7.02 16.20 -7.02
CA ARG A 105 7.40 17.59 -6.75
C ARG A 105 6.17 18.48 -6.81
N GLU A 106 6.18 19.57 -6.06
CA GLU A 106 5.23 20.67 -6.22
C GLU A 106 5.73 21.59 -7.36
N ASP A 107 4.89 21.82 -8.37
CA ASP A 107 5.14 22.78 -9.44
C ASP A 107 4.42 24.11 -9.12
N ALA A 108 3.95 24.85 -10.13
CA ALA A 108 3.25 26.11 -9.94
C ALA A 108 1.86 25.95 -9.28
N VAL A 109 1.38 27.03 -8.68
CA VAL A 109 -0.02 27.14 -8.25
C VAL A 109 -0.84 27.72 -9.40
N VAL A 110 -1.81 26.95 -9.90
CA VAL A 110 -2.72 27.36 -10.98
C VAL A 110 -4.14 27.30 -10.48
N LYS A 111 -4.90 28.40 -10.63
CA LYS A 111 -6.28 28.52 -10.14
C LYS A 111 -6.42 28.14 -8.65
N ASN A 112 -5.52 28.64 -7.80
CA ASN A 112 -5.44 28.37 -6.36
C ASN A 112 -5.24 26.89 -5.97
N ALA A 113 -4.77 26.05 -6.90
CA ALA A 113 -4.45 24.65 -6.63
C ALA A 113 -2.98 24.36 -7.00
N ILE A 114 -2.30 23.68 -6.09
CA ILE A 114 -0.92 23.19 -6.27
C ILE A 114 -0.95 22.15 -7.39
N GLN A 115 -0.06 22.30 -8.35
CA GLN A 115 0.20 21.28 -9.36
C GLN A 115 1.35 20.38 -8.91
N PHE A 116 1.30 19.11 -9.31
CA PHE A 116 2.27 18.10 -8.96
C PHE A 116 2.77 17.38 -10.21
N SER A 117 4.02 16.95 -10.17
CA SER A 117 4.62 16.05 -11.16
C SER A 117 5.32 14.91 -10.44
N VAL A 118 5.35 13.74 -11.07
CA VAL A 118 6.11 12.58 -10.60
C VAL A 118 7.60 12.81 -10.85
N VAL A 119 8.39 12.57 -9.81
CA VAL A 119 9.86 12.60 -9.86
C VAL A 119 10.39 11.16 -9.91
N ASN A 120 9.87 10.28 -9.07
CA ASN A 120 10.26 8.87 -9.03
C ASN A 120 9.03 7.96 -9.23
N ILE A 121 8.84 7.49 -10.45
CA ILE A 121 7.70 6.62 -10.79
C ILE A 121 7.84 5.24 -10.14
N ASP A 122 9.06 4.71 -10.01
CA ASP A 122 9.28 3.36 -9.47
C ASP A 122 8.89 3.27 -7.98
N VAL A 123 9.21 4.29 -7.19
CA VAL A 123 8.79 4.38 -5.78
C VAL A 123 7.28 4.59 -5.68
N LEU A 124 6.70 5.44 -6.53
CA LEU A 124 5.25 5.68 -6.54
C LEU A 124 4.48 4.40 -6.87
N GLU A 125 4.95 3.68 -7.89
CA GLU A 125 4.44 2.39 -8.33
C GLU A 125 4.56 1.31 -7.26
N PHE A 126 5.68 1.28 -6.53
CA PHE A 126 5.89 0.41 -5.39
C PHE A 126 4.87 0.65 -4.27
N ILE A 127 4.64 1.92 -3.89
CA ILE A 127 3.68 2.30 -2.84
C ILE A 127 2.24 1.98 -3.27
N ALA A 128 1.91 2.22 -4.54
CA ALA A 128 0.59 1.97 -5.10
C ALA A 128 0.19 0.48 -5.11
N LEU A 129 1.16 -0.43 -5.15
CA LEU A 129 0.89 -1.85 -5.37
C LEU A 129 0.06 -2.48 -4.23
N ARG A 130 0.52 -2.30 -2.98
CA ARG A 130 -0.13 -2.87 -1.79
C ARG A 130 0.17 -2.07 -0.53
N GLU A 131 -0.74 -2.14 0.42
CA GLU A 131 -0.67 -1.42 1.68
C GLU A 131 0.60 -1.76 2.48
N ARG A 132 1.12 -2.99 2.36
CA ARG A 132 2.37 -3.41 3.01
C ARG A 132 3.57 -2.63 2.49
N ASN A 133 3.61 -2.34 1.18
CA ASN A 133 4.66 -1.53 0.57
C ASN A 133 4.56 -0.06 1.03
N SER A 134 3.33 0.47 1.11
CA SER A 134 3.11 1.81 1.68
C SER A 134 3.50 1.89 3.15
N PHE A 135 3.30 0.82 3.92
CA PHE A 135 3.74 0.75 5.32
C PHE A 135 5.26 0.78 5.44
N GLU A 136 5.98 0.02 4.61
CA GLU A 136 7.44 0.01 4.59
C GLU A 136 7.99 1.41 4.25
N PHE A 137 7.46 2.03 3.20
CA PHE A 137 7.79 3.40 2.83
C PHE A 137 7.58 4.38 3.99
N LEU A 138 6.40 4.35 4.63
CA LEU A 138 6.11 5.26 5.75
C LEU A 138 7.10 5.05 6.90
N CYS A 139 7.42 3.81 7.25
CA CYS A 139 8.36 3.54 8.33
C CYS A 139 9.76 4.09 8.01
N LEU A 140 10.31 3.79 6.83
CA LEU A 140 11.63 4.27 6.43
C LEU A 140 11.68 5.81 6.34
N TYR A 141 10.70 6.41 5.66
CA TYR A 141 10.62 7.86 5.48
C TYR A 141 10.47 8.61 6.81
N ILE A 142 9.57 8.15 7.69
CA ILE A 142 9.36 8.77 9.00
C ILE A 142 10.61 8.64 9.88
N GLU A 143 11.19 7.44 9.96
CA GLU A 143 12.39 7.20 10.76
C GLU A 143 13.56 8.09 10.30
N LYS A 144 13.80 8.15 8.99
CA LYS A 144 14.85 9.02 8.42
C LYS A 144 14.57 10.50 8.69
N THR A 145 13.33 10.96 8.48
CA THR A 145 12.95 12.35 8.76
C THR A 145 13.17 12.72 10.23
N LEU A 146 12.83 11.83 11.17
CA LEU A 146 13.06 12.05 12.59
C LEU A 146 14.55 12.12 12.94
N LYS A 147 15.38 11.28 12.32
CA LYS A 147 16.84 11.29 12.51
C LYS A 147 17.47 12.56 11.96
N ASP A 148 17.20 12.90 10.69
CA ASP A 148 17.73 14.10 10.03
C ASP A 148 17.33 15.38 10.75
N SER A 149 16.10 15.42 11.27
CA SER A 149 15.56 16.57 12.00
C SER A 149 16.03 16.65 13.47
N GLY A 150 16.76 15.66 13.98
CA GLY A 150 17.20 15.61 15.38
C GLY A 150 16.07 15.38 16.40
N LEU A 151 15.00 14.69 15.99
CA LEU A 151 13.87 14.32 16.84
C LEU A 151 13.94 12.88 17.36
N TRP A 152 14.73 12.03 16.70
CA TRP A 152 14.76 10.57 16.90
C TRP A 152 14.88 10.16 18.36
N ASP A 153 15.79 10.78 19.13
CA ASP A 153 16.05 10.38 20.51
C ASP A 153 14.78 10.37 21.38
N SER A 154 13.93 11.39 21.23
CA SER A 154 12.68 11.45 22.00
C SER A 154 11.68 10.34 21.65
N PHE A 155 11.69 9.88 20.40
CA PHE A 155 10.89 8.75 19.93
C PHE A 155 11.51 7.42 20.37
N ALA A 156 12.84 7.28 20.24
CA ALA A 156 13.58 6.10 20.68
C ALA A 156 13.39 5.84 22.18
N SER A 157 13.49 6.86 23.04
CA SER A 157 13.21 6.74 24.48
C SER A 157 11.77 6.26 24.75
N PHE A 158 10.81 6.66 23.94
CA PHE A 158 9.44 6.14 24.07
C PHE A 158 9.33 4.67 23.67
N TYR A 159 9.96 4.27 22.57
CA TYR A 159 9.92 2.87 22.12
C TYR A 159 10.63 1.92 23.09
N ASP A 160 11.64 2.40 23.81
CA ASP A 160 12.35 1.64 24.84
C ASP A 160 11.54 1.52 26.15
N GLU A 161 11.15 2.65 26.76
CA GLU A 161 10.52 2.64 28.09
C GLU A 161 9.01 2.38 28.08
N GLN A 162 8.33 2.78 26.99
CA GLN A 162 6.88 2.62 26.79
C GLN A 162 5.99 3.12 27.96
N SER A 163 6.35 4.24 28.58
CA SER A 163 5.64 4.84 29.71
C SER A 163 4.74 6.02 29.30
N LYS A 164 3.88 6.50 30.20
CA LYS A 164 3.07 7.70 29.95
C LYS A 164 3.95 8.96 29.87
N ASP A 165 5.03 8.99 30.64
CA ASP A 165 5.91 10.14 30.74
C ASP A 165 6.79 10.26 29.49
N THR A 166 7.36 9.16 28.98
CA THR A 166 8.12 9.19 27.72
C THR A 166 7.22 9.48 26.52
N LEU A 167 5.97 9.02 26.53
CA LEU A 167 4.99 9.39 25.49
C LEU A 167 4.71 10.90 25.51
N GLN A 168 4.47 11.46 26.69
CA GLN A 168 4.19 12.89 26.85
C GLN A 168 5.42 13.73 26.49
N TYR A 169 6.62 13.26 26.83
CA TYR A 169 7.89 13.87 26.46
C TYR A 169 8.07 13.90 24.94
N ALA A 170 7.94 12.75 24.25
CA ALA A 170 8.03 12.66 22.80
C ALA A 170 7.02 13.58 22.11
N LYS A 171 5.77 13.58 22.58
CA LYS A 171 4.70 14.42 22.06
C LYS A 171 5.00 15.91 22.21
N ARG A 172 5.51 16.33 23.36
CA ARG A 172 5.91 17.73 23.61
C ARG A 172 7.09 18.14 22.74
N LYS A 173 8.13 17.31 22.65
CA LYS A 173 9.29 17.56 21.78
C LYS A 173 8.88 17.71 20.33
N PHE A 174 7.97 16.86 19.85
CA PHE A 174 7.41 16.96 18.51
C PHE A 174 6.63 18.26 18.31
N SER A 175 5.73 18.64 19.23
CA SER A 175 4.97 19.88 19.08
C SER A 175 5.84 21.13 19.11
N ASP A 176 6.81 21.18 20.04
CA ASP A 176 7.72 22.31 20.18
C ASP A 176 8.60 22.44 18.94
N PHE A 177 9.06 21.32 18.38
CA PHE A 177 9.79 21.29 17.12
C PHE A 177 8.95 21.84 15.95
N CYS A 178 7.73 21.34 15.76
CA CYS A 178 6.87 21.78 14.66
C CYS A 178 6.58 23.28 14.73
N ILE A 179 6.30 23.82 15.92
CA ILE A 179 6.06 25.26 16.11
C ILE A 179 7.32 26.08 15.83
N LYS A 180 8.48 25.59 16.24
CA LYS A 180 9.75 26.31 16.08
C LYS A 180 10.25 26.36 14.65
N TYR A 181 10.12 25.25 13.91
CA TYR A 181 10.78 25.07 12.62
C TYR A 181 9.83 25.04 11.42
N THR A 182 8.51 25.18 11.60
CA THR A 182 7.55 25.15 10.50
C THR A 182 6.48 26.24 10.67
N PRO A 183 5.65 26.53 9.66
CA PRO A 183 4.54 27.47 9.77
C PRO A 183 3.42 27.08 10.75
N MET A 184 3.47 25.92 11.40
CA MET A 184 2.46 25.53 12.39
C MET A 184 2.49 26.46 13.60
N GLN A 185 1.32 26.89 14.05
CA GLN A 185 1.21 27.89 15.13
C GLN A 185 0.84 27.28 16.49
N THR A 186 0.29 26.06 16.53
CA THR A 186 -0.27 25.50 17.76
C THR A 186 0.13 24.05 17.98
N ALA A 187 0.28 23.68 19.25
CA ALA A 187 0.48 22.29 19.63
C ALA A 187 -0.70 21.40 19.24
N VAL A 188 -1.93 21.96 19.13
CA VAL A 188 -3.11 21.22 18.68
C VAL A 188 -2.94 20.76 17.23
N GLU A 189 -2.42 21.61 16.35
CA GLU A 189 -2.15 21.25 14.95
C GLU A 189 -1.08 20.15 14.87
N ALA A 190 0.07 20.33 15.52
CA ALA A 190 1.13 19.33 15.55
C ALA A 190 0.67 17.98 16.14
N ASN A 191 -0.11 18.02 17.23
CA ASN A 191 -0.61 16.82 17.90
C ASN A 191 -1.60 16.01 17.06
N ARG A 192 -2.24 16.61 16.03
CA ARG A 192 -3.08 15.85 15.07
C ARG A 192 -2.24 14.96 14.14
N ILE A 193 -0.97 15.31 13.95
CA ILE A 193 -0.04 14.62 13.06
C ILE A 193 0.78 13.59 13.85
N PHE A 194 1.09 13.85 15.12
CA PHE A 194 1.93 13.01 15.98
C PHE A 194 1.62 11.51 15.91
N ILE A 195 0.34 11.11 15.91
CA ILE A 195 -0.06 9.69 15.84
C ILE A 195 0.35 9.04 14.51
N LYS A 196 0.30 9.80 13.40
CA LYS A 196 0.71 9.33 12.06
C LYS A 196 2.23 9.21 11.93
N VAL A 197 2.99 9.79 12.84
CA VAL A 197 4.45 9.65 12.95
C VAL A 197 4.80 8.49 13.89
N LEU A 198 4.24 8.48 15.09
CA LEU A 198 4.60 7.54 16.16
C LEU A 198 4.14 6.11 15.87
N ASN A 199 2.87 5.94 15.47
CA ASN A 199 2.25 4.61 15.44
C ASN A 199 2.76 3.69 14.32
N PRO A 200 3.11 4.16 13.10
CA PRO A 200 3.72 3.29 12.10
C PRO A 200 5.00 2.63 12.60
N LEU A 201 5.88 3.42 13.24
CA LEU A 201 7.10 2.90 13.86
C LEU A 201 6.82 2.03 15.08
N ALA A 202 5.83 2.37 15.91
CA ALA A 202 5.41 1.50 17.02
C ALA A 202 4.95 0.12 16.51
N CYS A 203 4.24 0.08 15.38
CA CYS A 203 3.85 -1.17 14.74
C CYS A 203 5.06 -1.94 14.21
N LYS A 204 6.03 -1.25 13.60
CA LYS A 204 7.29 -1.86 13.11
C LYS A 204 8.12 -2.47 14.23
N PHE A 205 8.21 -1.80 15.38
CA PHE A 205 8.99 -2.26 16.54
C PHE A 205 8.20 -3.14 17.51
N HIS A 206 6.95 -3.48 17.19
CA HIS A 206 6.07 -4.25 18.08
C HIS A 206 5.92 -3.64 19.48
N THR A 207 5.79 -2.31 19.57
CA THR A 207 5.65 -1.58 20.84
C THR A 207 4.23 -1.05 21.05
N LYS A 208 3.97 -0.53 22.26
CA LYS A 208 2.82 0.36 22.50
C LYS A 208 2.98 1.65 21.69
N GLY A 209 1.87 2.33 21.47
CA GLY A 209 1.80 3.63 20.79
C GLY A 209 0.65 4.45 21.34
N VAL A 210 -0.04 5.19 20.49
CA VAL A 210 -1.19 6.02 20.89
C VAL A 210 -2.51 5.42 20.43
N ALA A 211 -3.42 5.20 21.37
CA ALA A 211 -4.83 4.88 21.13
C ALA A 211 -5.73 5.88 21.84
N LYS A 212 -6.70 6.47 21.14
CA LYS A 212 -7.62 7.49 21.69
C LYS A 212 -6.89 8.65 22.41
N GLY A 213 -5.71 9.04 21.91
CA GLY A 213 -4.90 10.13 22.45
C GLY A 213 -4.11 9.79 23.73
N LYS A 214 -4.12 8.54 24.18
CA LYS A 214 -3.37 8.04 25.35
C LYS A 214 -2.47 6.87 24.95
N LEU A 215 -1.56 6.49 25.83
CA LEU A 215 -0.77 5.26 25.68
C LEU A 215 -1.70 4.06 25.44
N SER A 216 -1.41 3.26 24.43
CA SER A 216 -2.22 2.08 24.11
C SER A 216 -2.08 1.01 25.19
N PRO A 217 -3.17 0.28 25.52
CA PRO A 217 -3.10 -0.79 26.51
C PRO A 217 -2.28 -2.00 26.03
N SER A 218 -2.22 -2.20 24.71
CA SER A 218 -1.49 -3.26 24.03
C SER A 218 -0.66 -2.70 22.87
N MET A 219 0.15 -3.56 22.25
CA MET A 219 0.94 -3.24 21.06
C MET A 219 0.04 -2.68 19.94
N ILE A 220 0.59 -1.73 19.18
CA ILE A 220 -0.05 -1.23 17.98
C ILE A 220 0.12 -2.28 16.88
N THR A 221 -0.99 -2.66 16.28
CA THR A 221 -1.08 -3.65 15.22
C THR A 221 -1.37 -2.96 13.89
N TYR A 222 -1.18 -3.67 12.78
CA TYR A 222 -1.28 -3.13 11.42
C TYR A 222 -2.67 -2.54 11.10
N ASP A 223 -3.74 -3.15 11.61
CA ASP A 223 -5.12 -2.63 11.51
C ASP A 223 -5.29 -1.29 12.23
N LYS A 224 -4.57 -1.07 13.34
CA LYS A 224 -4.65 0.15 14.16
C LYS A 224 -3.92 1.35 13.56
N ILE A 225 -3.28 1.20 12.41
CA ILE A 225 -2.62 2.32 11.70
C ILE A 225 -3.25 2.65 10.34
N MET A 226 -4.26 1.88 9.91
CA MET A 226 -5.08 2.22 8.74
C MET A 226 -5.92 3.49 8.97
N TYR A 227 -6.29 4.18 7.91
CA TYR A 227 -7.23 5.29 7.91
C TYR A 227 -8.66 4.79 8.03
N ASN A 228 -9.02 3.75 7.28
CA ASN A 228 -10.33 3.12 7.36
C ASN A 228 -10.43 2.22 8.61
N GLN A 229 -10.59 2.85 9.77
CA GLN A 229 -10.87 2.14 11.01
C GLN A 229 -12.36 2.18 11.31
N ALA A 230 -12.90 1.05 11.81
CA ALA A 230 -14.19 1.02 12.46
C ALA A 230 -14.17 2.02 13.62
N ASN A 231 -14.89 3.13 13.45
CA ASN A 231 -14.94 4.18 14.43
C ASN A 231 -15.76 3.67 15.62
N TRP A 232 -15.14 3.53 16.79
CA TRP A 232 -15.83 3.01 17.99
C TRP A 232 -17.05 3.85 18.40
N ARG A 233 -17.11 5.13 18.00
CA ARG A 233 -18.31 5.97 18.15
C ARG A 233 -19.46 5.52 17.24
N ASP A 234 -19.16 4.99 16.06
CA ASP A 234 -20.16 4.50 15.11
C ASP A 234 -20.75 3.16 15.57
N VAL A 235 -19.96 2.35 16.28
CA VAL A 235 -20.40 1.10 16.93
C VAL A 235 -21.24 1.36 18.18
N ALA A 236 -20.90 2.37 18.98
CA ALA A 236 -21.55 2.64 20.26
C ALA A 236 -22.82 3.52 20.16
N ALA A 237 -22.99 4.31 19.09
CA ALA A 237 -23.97 5.40 19.10
C ALA A 237 -25.33 5.09 18.47
N GLY A 238 -25.50 4.07 17.63
CA GLY A 238 -26.83 3.73 17.08
C GLY A 238 -27.68 4.94 16.62
N LYS A 239 -27.05 5.96 16.00
CA LYS A 239 -27.57 7.14 15.25
C LYS A 239 -26.98 8.50 15.64
N ASP A 240 -26.77 9.26 14.55
CA ASP A 240 -26.99 10.68 14.28
C ASP A 240 -26.90 11.71 15.43
N LYS A 241 -26.03 12.71 15.21
CA LYS A 241 -26.31 14.13 15.49
C LYS A 241 -25.25 15.05 14.87
N ASN A 242 -25.76 15.98 14.07
CA ASN A 242 -25.19 17.24 13.55
C ASN A 242 -24.40 17.14 12.22
N VAL A 243 -25.15 17.23 11.12
CA VAL A 243 -24.80 17.65 9.75
C VAL A 243 -23.67 18.72 9.75
N ALA A 244 -22.57 18.71 8.98
CA ALA A 244 -22.05 17.88 7.90
C ALA A 244 -21.49 16.52 8.36
N ARG A 245 -22.41 15.57 8.30
CA ARG A 245 -22.39 14.15 8.68
C ARG A 245 -23.60 13.47 7.99
N GLY A 246 -24.11 14.07 6.90
CA GLY A 246 -25.43 13.77 6.32
C GLY A 246 -25.47 12.60 5.34
N ASP A 247 -24.31 12.15 4.87
CA ASP A 247 -24.20 11.09 3.86
C ASP A 247 -23.40 9.90 4.41
N PHE A 248 -23.67 9.53 5.67
CA PHE A 248 -23.06 8.33 6.25
C PHE A 248 -23.60 7.10 5.52
N MET A 249 -22.82 6.62 4.55
CA MET A 249 -22.93 5.26 4.06
C MET A 249 -22.34 4.34 5.14
N PRO A 250 -22.95 3.18 5.40
CA PRO A 250 -22.39 2.20 6.32
C PRO A 250 -20.91 1.89 5.96
N VAL A 251 -20.10 1.58 6.96
CA VAL A 251 -18.71 1.11 6.79
C VAL A 251 -18.70 0.04 5.68
N PRO A 252 -17.73 0.03 4.76
CA PRO A 252 -17.76 -0.92 3.66
C PRO A 252 -17.75 -2.31 4.28
N LYS A 253 -18.64 -3.19 3.79
CA LYS A 253 -18.52 -4.61 4.11
C LYS A 253 -17.09 -5.02 3.74
N ASN A 254 -16.44 -5.82 4.59
CA ASN A 254 -15.08 -6.34 4.38
C ASN A 254 -14.82 -6.80 2.93
N ASP A 255 -15.87 -7.30 2.28
CA ASP A 255 -15.92 -7.72 0.87
C ASP A 255 -15.56 -6.62 -0.15
N GLN A 256 -15.95 -5.34 0.00
CA GLN A 256 -15.64 -4.30 -0.99
C GLN A 256 -14.15 -3.94 -1.02
N MET A 257 -13.54 -3.77 0.16
CA MET A 257 -12.09 -3.53 0.28
C MET A 257 -11.30 -4.72 -0.25
N TYR A 258 -11.77 -5.92 0.06
CA TYR A 258 -11.22 -7.17 -0.46
C TYR A 258 -11.25 -7.23 -2.00
N GLN A 259 -12.40 -6.97 -2.63
CA GLN A 259 -12.49 -6.96 -4.10
C GLN A 259 -11.59 -5.91 -4.75
N TYR A 260 -11.47 -4.72 -4.16
CA TYR A 260 -10.61 -3.67 -4.67
C TYR A 260 -9.13 -4.09 -4.67
N ARG A 261 -8.63 -4.64 -3.55
CA ARG A 261 -7.23 -5.08 -3.45
C ARG A 261 -6.89 -6.15 -4.49
N ILE A 262 -7.77 -7.13 -4.66
CA ILE A 262 -7.63 -8.17 -5.69
C ILE A 262 -7.60 -7.55 -7.09
N THR A 263 -8.57 -6.68 -7.38
CA THR A 263 -8.69 -6.06 -8.71
C THR A 263 -7.46 -5.21 -9.02
N ARG A 264 -6.93 -4.48 -8.03
CA ARG A 264 -5.68 -3.71 -8.15
C ARG A 264 -4.50 -4.64 -8.45
N ALA A 265 -4.31 -5.71 -7.68
CA ALA A 265 -3.22 -6.68 -7.87
C ALA A 265 -3.26 -7.33 -9.26
N MET A 266 -4.43 -7.82 -9.69
CA MET A 266 -4.63 -8.40 -11.02
C MET A 266 -4.36 -7.40 -12.15
N LYS A 267 -4.85 -6.16 -12.01
CA LYS A 267 -4.61 -5.11 -12.99
C LYS A 267 -3.11 -4.80 -13.09
N TYR A 268 -2.43 -4.76 -11.96
CA TYR A 268 -0.99 -4.51 -11.91
C TYR A 268 -0.19 -5.61 -12.62
N LEU A 269 -0.49 -6.88 -12.30
CA LEU A 269 0.19 -8.02 -12.94
C LEU A 269 -0.06 -8.03 -14.45
N ARG A 270 -1.30 -7.79 -14.90
CA ARG A 270 -1.63 -7.70 -16.33
C ARG A 270 -0.80 -6.63 -17.02
N GLN A 271 -0.75 -5.43 -16.45
CA GLN A 271 0.00 -4.30 -17.01
C GLN A 271 1.50 -4.58 -17.07
N PHE A 272 2.06 -5.20 -16.02
CA PHE A 272 3.44 -5.65 -16.03
C PHE A 272 3.68 -6.67 -17.13
N ASN A 273 2.81 -7.68 -17.25
CA ASN A 273 2.93 -8.74 -18.23
C ASN A 273 2.84 -8.21 -19.67
N ASP A 274 1.88 -7.33 -19.95
CA ASP A 274 1.73 -6.70 -21.27
C ASP A 274 2.96 -5.87 -21.64
N LYS A 275 3.53 -5.13 -20.69
CA LYS A 275 4.65 -4.21 -20.94
C LYS A 275 6.01 -4.91 -21.02
N TYR A 276 6.29 -5.84 -20.11
CA TYR A 276 7.63 -6.41 -19.94
C TYR A 276 7.75 -7.87 -20.40
N ASN A 277 6.64 -8.59 -20.54
CA ASN A 277 6.62 -9.98 -21.01
C ASN A 277 5.86 -10.16 -22.34
N GLU A 278 5.62 -9.06 -23.07
CA GLU A 278 4.88 -9.02 -24.35
C GLU A 278 3.45 -9.58 -24.26
N GLY A 279 2.89 -9.70 -23.05
CA GLY A 279 1.60 -10.34 -22.80
C GLY A 279 1.61 -11.86 -22.99
N LYS A 280 2.77 -12.52 -22.92
CA LYS A 280 2.90 -13.99 -23.00
C LYS A 280 2.41 -14.65 -21.71
N SER A 281 2.08 -15.94 -21.79
CA SER A 281 1.78 -16.72 -20.58
C SER A 281 3.04 -17.04 -19.79
N GLU A 282 2.90 -17.14 -18.47
CA GLU A 282 3.94 -17.69 -17.59
C GLU A 282 4.13 -19.21 -17.78
N ILE A 283 3.16 -19.91 -18.40
CA ILE A 283 3.23 -21.34 -18.72
C ILE A 283 3.37 -21.52 -20.23
N VAL A 284 4.41 -22.24 -20.65
CA VAL A 284 4.64 -22.59 -22.05
C VAL A 284 4.10 -23.99 -22.33
N ASP A 285 2.94 -24.05 -22.96
CA ASP A 285 2.26 -25.28 -23.38
C ASP A 285 1.53 -25.10 -24.71
N LYS A 286 0.77 -26.12 -25.13
CA LYS A 286 -0.02 -26.10 -26.37
C LYS A 286 -1.04 -24.95 -26.45
N PHE A 287 -1.51 -24.43 -25.31
CA PHE A 287 -2.49 -23.35 -25.25
C PHE A 287 -1.85 -21.95 -25.21
N SER A 288 -0.53 -21.88 -25.07
CA SER A 288 0.24 -20.64 -25.06
C SER A 288 0.72 -20.19 -26.43
N VAL A 289 0.84 -21.11 -27.39
CA VAL A 289 1.46 -20.85 -28.69
C VAL A 289 0.61 -19.87 -29.51
N GLY A 290 1.18 -18.70 -29.81
CA GLY A 290 0.52 -17.66 -30.60
C GLY A 290 -0.56 -16.86 -29.85
N GLU A 291 -0.79 -17.16 -28.57
CA GLU A 291 -1.88 -16.60 -27.78
C GLU A 291 -1.39 -15.62 -26.72
N ARG A 292 -2.21 -14.60 -26.43
CA ARG A 292 -1.93 -13.63 -25.35
C ARG A 292 -2.51 -14.11 -24.02
N ALA A 293 -1.77 -13.90 -22.94
CA ALA A 293 -2.22 -14.15 -21.59
C ALA A 293 -3.17 -13.04 -21.10
N THR A 294 -4.45 -13.23 -21.39
CA THR A 294 -5.51 -12.27 -21.05
C THR A 294 -6.13 -12.53 -19.68
N HIS A 295 -5.77 -13.61 -18.97
CA HIS A 295 -6.33 -13.97 -17.67
C HIS A 295 -5.25 -13.96 -16.59
N MET A 296 -5.44 -13.14 -15.56
CA MET A 296 -4.63 -13.18 -14.34
C MET A 296 -5.35 -14.09 -13.35
N HIS A 297 -4.91 -15.33 -13.27
CA HIS A 297 -5.58 -16.41 -12.56
C HIS A 297 -5.02 -16.57 -11.16
N HIS A 298 -5.88 -16.83 -10.17
CA HIS A 298 -5.46 -17.16 -8.81
C HIS A 298 -4.97 -18.60 -8.76
N ILE A 299 -3.70 -18.83 -8.41
CA ILE A 299 -3.14 -20.18 -8.26
C ILE A 299 -3.88 -20.89 -7.12
N PHE A 300 -3.96 -20.26 -5.94
CA PHE A 300 -4.82 -20.67 -4.83
C PHE A 300 -6.15 -19.89 -4.89
N PRO A 301 -7.31 -20.57 -4.94
CA PRO A 301 -8.62 -19.93 -5.16
C PRO A 301 -8.95 -18.83 -4.15
N LYS A 302 -9.32 -17.64 -4.64
CA LYS A 302 -9.70 -16.49 -3.80
C LYS A 302 -10.90 -16.73 -2.88
N ASN A 303 -11.79 -17.68 -3.18
CA ASN A 303 -12.93 -18.01 -2.32
C ASN A 303 -12.52 -18.84 -1.10
N GLN A 304 -11.42 -19.60 -1.21
CA GLN A 304 -10.89 -20.45 -0.14
C GLN A 304 -9.77 -19.74 0.64
N PHE A 305 -8.96 -18.93 -0.05
CA PHE A 305 -7.74 -18.32 0.49
C PHE A 305 -7.80 -16.79 0.42
N GLN A 306 -8.72 -16.19 1.18
CA GLN A 306 -8.93 -14.73 1.13
C GLN A 306 -7.71 -13.93 1.60
N GLU A 307 -6.94 -14.45 2.55
CA GLU A 307 -5.77 -13.77 3.12
C GLU A 307 -4.58 -13.63 2.17
N ILE A 308 -4.54 -14.39 1.07
CA ILE A 308 -3.50 -14.36 0.04
C ILE A 308 -4.04 -13.98 -1.35
N ALA A 309 -5.31 -13.59 -1.46
CA ALA A 309 -5.94 -13.36 -2.76
C ALA A 309 -5.48 -12.06 -3.45
N ASP A 310 -4.98 -11.08 -2.70
CA ASP A 310 -4.43 -9.82 -3.21
C ASP A 310 -2.90 -9.85 -3.40
N TYR A 311 -2.26 -10.99 -3.14
CA TYR A 311 -0.85 -11.19 -3.43
C TYR A 311 -0.67 -11.46 -4.92
N ILE A 312 0.13 -10.63 -5.59
CA ILE A 312 0.50 -10.88 -6.98
C ILE A 312 1.31 -12.17 -7.14
N GLU A 313 1.96 -12.60 -6.06
CA GLU A 313 2.67 -13.87 -5.96
C GLU A 313 1.70 -15.08 -6.06
N ASN A 314 0.41 -14.90 -5.73
CA ASN A 314 -0.66 -15.88 -5.90
C ASN A 314 -1.41 -15.75 -7.25
N LEU A 315 -0.97 -14.85 -8.13
CA LEU A 315 -1.58 -14.63 -9.45
C LEU A 315 -0.66 -15.13 -10.56
N ILE A 316 -1.20 -15.74 -11.61
CA ILE A 316 -0.42 -16.22 -12.77
C ILE A 316 -1.06 -15.78 -14.09
N ALA A 317 -0.25 -15.33 -15.04
CA ALA A 317 -0.70 -14.93 -16.37
C ALA A 317 -0.94 -16.13 -17.30
N LEU A 318 -2.20 -16.38 -17.62
CA LEU A 318 -2.65 -17.48 -18.46
C LEU A 318 -3.39 -16.99 -19.70
N THR A 319 -3.34 -17.79 -20.77
CA THR A 319 -4.26 -17.63 -21.91
C THR A 319 -5.68 -18.06 -21.54
N SER A 320 -6.66 -17.71 -22.37
CA SER A 320 -8.04 -18.13 -22.17
C SER A 320 -8.18 -19.66 -22.15
N GLY A 321 -7.47 -20.35 -23.05
CA GLY A 321 -7.41 -21.81 -23.12
C GLY A 321 -6.82 -22.43 -21.86
N GLN A 322 -5.67 -21.94 -21.39
CA GLN A 322 -5.06 -22.42 -20.15
C GLN A 322 -6.00 -22.25 -18.94
N HIS A 323 -6.64 -21.09 -18.82
CA HIS A 323 -7.56 -20.83 -17.71
C HIS A 323 -8.80 -21.73 -17.75
N LEU A 324 -9.47 -21.82 -18.89
CA LEU A 324 -10.81 -22.43 -19.00
C LEU A 324 -10.79 -23.90 -19.43
N GLN A 325 -9.65 -24.45 -19.82
CA GLN A 325 -9.53 -25.85 -20.23
C GLN A 325 -8.55 -26.64 -19.36
N ALA A 326 -7.50 -25.99 -18.83
CA ALA A 326 -6.51 -26.65 -18.00
C ALA A 326 -6.74 -26.37 -16.51
N ALA A 327 -6.67 -25.10 -16.07
CA ALA A 327 -6.86 -24.74 -14.66
C ALA A 327 -8.28 -25.05 -14.16
N HIS A 328 -9.29 -24.83 -15.01
CA HIS A 328 -10.69 -25.17 -14.76
C HIS A 328 -11.20 -26.11 -15.86
N PRO A 329 -11.05 -27.45 -15.72
CA PRO A 329 -11.48 -28.40 -16.74
C PRO A 329 -12.95 -28.20 -17.12
N ASN A 330 -13.23 -28.21 -18.43
CA ASN A 330 -14.56 -27.94 -19.00
C ASN A 330 -15.15 -26.56 -18.64
N GLY A 331 -14.31 -25.59 -18.29
CA GLY A 331 -14.73 -24.25 -17.91
C GLY A 331 -15.40 -24.16 -16.53
N ASN A 332 -15.32 -25.21 -15.71
CA ASN A 332 -15.91 -25.20 -14.36
C ASN A 332 -15.04 -24.38 -13.39
N THR A 333 -15.28 -23.08 -13.30
CA THR A 333 -14.55 -22.15 -12.43
C THR A 333 -14.72 -22.41 -10.93
N SER A 334 -15.56 -23.39 -10.54
CA SER A 334 -15.72 -23.81 -9.15
C SER A 334 -14.76 -24.94 -8.73
N ALA A 335 -14.09 -25.57 -9.69
CA ALA A 335 -13.15 -26.68 -9.46
C ALA A 335 -11.78 -26.34 -10.04
N ILE A 336 -10.69 -26.69 -9.35
CA ILE A 336 -9.32 -26.54 -9.84
C ILE A 336 -8.76 -27.91 -10.22
N ASP A 337 -8.04 -27.97 -11.34
CA ASP A 337 -7.17 -29.10 -11.66
C ASP A 337 -5.89 -29.03 -10.82
N LEU A 338 -5.71 -30.01 -9.92
CA LEU A 338 -4.55 -30.02 -9.02
C LEU A 338 -3.23 -30.26 -9.77
N GLY A 339 -3.21 -31.00 -10.86
CA GLY A 339 -1.99 -31.18 -11.66
C GLY A 339 -1.56 -29.88 -12.34
N TYR A 340 -2.54 -29.11 -12.84
CA TYR A 340 -2.28 -27.82 -13.45
C TYR A 340 -1.95 -26.74 -12.41
N GLN A 341 -2.58 -26.77 -11.23
CA GLN A 341 -2.21 -25.88 -10.12
C GLN A 341 -0.76 -26.11 -9.66
N TYR A 342 -0.28 -27.36 -9.60
CA TYR A 342 1.14 -27.68 -9.37
C TYR A 342 2.02 -27.04 -10.45
N THR A 343 1.65 -27.21 -11.73
CA THR A 343 2.37 -26.61 -12.86
C THR A 343 2.43 -25.08 -12.75
N CYS A 344 1.34 -24.44 -12.32
CA CYS A 344 1.30 -23.02 -12.03
C CYS A 344 2.28 -22.62 -10.92
N LEU A 345 2.39 -23.38 -9.83
CA LEU A 345 3.34 -23.08 -8.74
C LEU A 345 4.79 -23.15 -9.21
N ILE A 346 5.14 -24.16 -10.01
CA ILE A 346 6.49 -24.30 -10.57
C ILE A 346 6.81 -23.14 -11.52
N ALA A 347 5.90 -22.85 -12.47
CA ALA A 347 6.07 -21.75 -13.40
C ALA A 347 6.15 -20.39 -12.67
N LYS A 348 5.32 -20.20 -11.64
CA LYS A 348 5.32 -18.98 -10.86
C LYS A 348 6.63 -18.76 -10.10
N THR A 349 7.16 -19.83 -9.52
CA THR A 349 8.47 -19.81 -8.84
C THR A 349 9.55 -19.30 -9.79
N GLU A 350 9.57 -19.79 -11.04
CA GLU A 350 10.54 -19.35 -12.04
C GLU A 350 10.32 -17.90 -12.50
N SER A 351 9.07 -17.46 -12.70
CA SER A 351 8.75 -16.06 -13.01
C SER A 351 9.22 -15.10 -11.92
N ILE A 352 8.98 -15.46 -10.65
CA ILE A 352 9.40 -14.68 -9.49
C ILE A 352 10.93 -14.65 -9.41
N ARG A 353 11.59 -15.81 -9.57
CA ARG A 353 13.06 -15.91 -9.59
C ARG A 353 13.66 -15.01 -10.65
N LYS A 354 13.15 -15.04 -11.89
CA LYS A 354 13.62 -14.17 -12.98
C LYS A 354 13.47 -12.70 -12.64
N ASN A 355 12.29 -12.27 -12.19
CA ASN A 355 12.05 -10.87 -11.87
C ASN A 355 12.92 -10.36 -10.70
N ILE A 356 13.21 -11.20 -9.70
CA ILE A 356 14.02 -10.81 -8.54
C ILE A 356 15.53 -10.89 -8.86
N MET A 357 16.00 -11.99 -9.45
CA MET A 357 17.43 -12.32 -9.56
C MET A 357 18.02 -12.12 -10.95
N SER A 358 17.21 -12.03 -11.99
CA SER A 358 17.67 -12.04 -13.38
C SER A 358 16.91 -11.04 -14.25
N ASN A 359 16.40 -9.96 -13.64
CA ASN A 359 15.75 -8.91 -14.41
C ASN A 359 16.77 -8.17 -15.29
N HIS A 360 16.29 -7.68 -16.43
CA HIS A 360 17.07 -6.94 -17.42
C HIS A 360 16.73 -5.44 -17.40
N GLY A 361 16.41 -4.93 -16.20
CA GLY A 361 16.02 -3.54 -15.98
C GLY A 361 14.51 -3.33 -15.85
N GLU A 362 13.68 -4.37 -15.98
CA GLU A 362 12.27 -4.27 -15.62
C GLU A 362 12.06 -4.08 -14.12
N PRO A 363 10.94 -3.46 -13.69
CA PRO A 363 10.65 -3.28 -12.28
C PRO A 363 10.53 -4.63 -11.55
N VAL A 364 11.23 -4.76 -10.42
CA VAL A 364 10.94 -5.84 -9.47
C VAL A 364 9.55 -5.60 -8.87
N ILE A 365 8.60 -6.48 -9.16
CA ILE A 365 7.22 -6.40 -8.65
C ILE A 365 6.97 -7.42 -7.54
N TYR A 366 7.60 -8.59 -7.60
CA TYR A 366 7.40 -9.67 -6.63
C TYR A 366 8.28 -9.51 -5.39
N ASN A 367 7.85 -10.13 -4.30
CA ASN A 367 8.61 -10.23 -3.05
C ASN A 367 8.76 -11.69 -2.65
N PHE A 368 9.98 -12.12 -2.32
CA PHE A 368 10.28 -13.49 -1.93
C PHE A 368 9.49 -13.91 -0.69
N ASP A 369 9.55 -13.13 0.40
CA ASP A 369 8.86 -13.43 1.65
C ASP A 369 7.33 -13.47 1.45
N GLY A 370 6.80 -12.59 0.60
CA GLY A 370 5.40 -12.58 0.19
C GLY A 370 5.00 -13.86 -0.55
N PHE A 371 5.91 -14.42 -1.36
CA PHE A 371 5.68 -15.72 -2.00
C PHE A 371 5.76 -16.88 -1.00
N MET A 372 6.68 -16.83 -0.03
CA MET A 372 6.78 -17.86 1.01
C MET A 372 5.48 -17.93 1.82
N TYR A 373 4.96 -16.78 2.25
CA TYR A 373 3.67 -16.69 2.92
C TYR A 373 2.52 -17.25 2.07
N VAL A 374 2.50 -16.96 0.75
CA VAL A 374 1.51 -17.53 -0.18
C VAL A 374 1.57 -19.06 -0.22
N LEU A 375 2.77 -19.63 -0.22
CA LEU A 375 2.95 -21.09 -0.26
C LEU A 375 2.58 -21.75 1.07
N ASP A 376 3.00 -21.20 2.20
CA ASP A 376 2.66 -21.71 3.53
C ASP A 376 1.15 -21.71 3.76
N VAL A 377 0.47 -20.61 3.43
CA VAL A 377 -0.99 -20.52 3.53
C VAL A 377 -1.68 -21.48 2.56
N GLY A 378 -1.26 -21.48 1.29
CA GLY A 378 -1.91 -22.25 0.22
C GLY A 378 -1.77 -23.77 0.40
N LEU A 379 -0.58 -24.22 0.83
CA LEU A 379 -0.25 -25.62 1.07
C LEU A 379 -0.46 -26.05 2.53
N LYS A 380 -0.86 -25.11 3.41
CA LYS A 380 -1.14 -25.33 4.84
C LYS A 380 0.05 -25.95 5.58
N THR A 381 1.20 -25.31 5.44
CA THR A 381 2.48 -25.70 6.05
C THR A 381 3.17 -24.47 6.65
N ASP A 382 4.26 -24.67 7.38
CA ASP A 382 5.13 -23.63 7.95
C ASP A 382 6.58 -23.75 7.45
N TYR A 383 6.77 -24.48 6.35
CA TYR A 383 8.07 -24.81 5.78
C TYR A 383 8.72 -23.62 5.07
N PHE A 384 7.95 -22.82 4.32
CA PHE A 384 8.50 -21.88 3.35
C PHE A 384 9.04 -20.60 4.01
N GLU A 385 8.37 -20.06 5.03
CA GLU A 385 8.85 -18.90 5.78
C GLU A 385 10.17 -19.15 6.53
N ALA A 386 10.51 -20.41 6.81
CA ALA A 386 11.77 -20.78 7.44
C ALA A 386 12.97 -20.82 6.45
N LEU A 387 12.71 -20.72 5.14
CA LEU A 387 13.75 -20.80 4.12
C LEU A 387 14.66 -19.56 4.10
N ALA A 388 15.91 -19.77 3.70
CA ALA A 388 16.82 -18.66 3.44
C ALA A 388 16.33 -17.80 2.27
N SER A 389 16.53 -16.48 2.38
CA SER A 389 16.08 -15.52 1.38
C SER A 389 16.62 -15.86 -0.02
N ASN A 390 15.73 -15.89 -1.01
CA ASN A 390 16.01 -16.23 -2.41
C ASN A 390 16.52 -17.66 -2.66
N ASP A 391 16.32 -18.60 -1.74
CA ASP A 391 16.63 -20.02 -1.97
C ASP A 391 15.53 -20.73 -2.79
N PHE A 392 15.43 -20.37 -4.08
CA PHE A 392 14.40 -20.91 -4.97
C PHE A 392 14.52 -22.42 -5.22
N ASN A 393 15.68 -23.03 -5.00
CA ASN A 393 15.83 -24.48 -5.12
C ASN A 393 15.09 -25.19 -3.98
N SER A 394 15.29 -24.73 -2.74
CA SER A 394 14.54 -25.24 -1.59
C SER A 394 13.04 -24.96 -1.70
N VAL A 395 12.64 -23.85 -2.33
CA VAL A 395 11.24 -23.58 -2.65
C VAL A 395 10.65 -24.65 -3.57
N LEU A 396 11.35 -25.01 -4.66
CA LEU A 396 10.88 -26.05 -5.58
C LEU A 396 10.76 -27.42 -4.88
N THR A 397 11.78 -27.81 -4.11
CA THR A 397 11.74 -29.05 -3.31
C THR A 397 10.61 -29.03 -2.27
N GLY A 398 10.38 -27.88 -1.63
CA GLY A 398 9.27 -27.68 -0.69
C GLY A 398 7.91 -27.85 -1.35
N ILE A 399 7.71 -27.30 -2.56
CA ILE A 399 6.48 -27.48 -3.33
C ILE A 399 6.30 -28.95 -3.68
N GLU A 400 7.34 -29.63 -4.19
CA GLU A 400 7.28 -31.07 -4.50
C GLU A 400 6.93 -31.95 -3.29
N PHE A 401 7.36 -31.58 -2.08
CA PHE A 401 7.11 -32.36 -0.86
C PHE A 401 5.71 -32.11 -0.25
N ASN A 402 5.21 -30.87 -0.33
CA ASN A 402 3.97 -30.45 0.34
C ASN A 402 2.73 -30.49 -0.57
N TYR A 403 2.88 -30.83 -1.84
CA TYR A 403 1.79 -30.96 -2.82
C TYR A 403 1.36 -32.41 -3.01
#